data_AF-A0A250KLF9-F1
#
_entry.id   AF-A0A250KLF9-F1
#
_cell.length_a   1.000
_cell.length_b   1.000
_cell.length_c   1.000
_cell.angle_alpha   90.00
_cell.angle_beta   90.00
_cell.angle_gamma   90.00
#
_symmetry.space_group_name_H-M   'P 1'
#
loop_
_entity.id
_entity.type
_entity.pdbx_description
1 polymer ?
#
loop_
_entity_poly.entity_id
_entity_poly.type
_entity_poly.pdbx_seq_one_letter_code
_entity_poly.pdbx_strand_id
1 'polypeptide(L)' 'MYNYFALSLAALIGIVVFDDDPNGVSVQEWIFYAVLLYSAVSFFRRYLAAAREQIGRRG' A
#
# COMPACT_ATOMS: atom_id res chain seq x y z
N MET A 1 -9.68 -0.28 -4.65
CA MET A 1 -8.22 -0.01 -4.58
C MET A 1 -7.79 0.54 -3.23
N TYR A 2 -8.46 1.55 -2.64
CA TYR A 2 -8.14 2.03 -1.29
C TYR A 2 -8.19 0.95 -0.21
N ASN A 3 -9.22 0.08 -0.21
CA ASN A 3 -9.28 -1.06 0.71
C ASN A 3 -8.08 -1.99 0.58
N TYR A 4 -7.62 -2.29 -0.64
CA TYR A 4 -6.45 -3.15 -0.83
C TYR A 4 -5.16 -2.48 -0.34
N PHE A 5 -5.02 -1.16 -0.51
CA PHE A 5 -3.91 -0.41 0.07
C PHE A 5 -3.94 -0.46 1.60
N ALA A 6 -5.09 -0.18 2.21
CA ALA A 6 -5.27 -0.22 3.66
C ALA A 6 -5.01 -1.63 4.23
N LEU A 7 -5.50 -2.67 3.55
CA LEU A 7 -5.25 -4.07 3.93
C LEU A 7 -3.78 -4.44 3.81
N SER A 8 -3.10 -4.01 2.73
CA SER A 8 -1.67 -4.28 2.53
C SER A 8 -0.80 -3.56 3.56
N LEU A 9 -1.14 -2.32 3.88
CA LEU A 9 -0.46 -1.52 4.90
C LEU A 9 -0.71 -2.07 6.30
N ALA A 10 -1.95 -2.45 6.61
CA ALA A 10 -2.32 -3.05 7.88
C ALA A 10 -1.65 -4.42 8.08
N ALA A 11 -1.59 -5.26 7.04
CA ALA A 11 -0.88 -6.53 7.08
C ALA A 11 0.63 -6.33 7.31
N LEU A 12 1.24 -5.36 6.62
CA LEU A 12 2.65 -5.02 6.83
C LEU A 12 2.93 -4.56 8.27
N ILE A 13 2.09 -3.68 8.82
CA ILE A 13 2.21 -3.21 10.21
C ILE A 13 2.00 -4.39 11.18
N GLY A 14 1.03 -5.27 10.89
CA GLY A 14 0.78 -6.52 11.61
C GLY A 14 2.05 -7.36 11.76
N ILE A 15 2.69 -7.66 10.65
CA ILE A 15 3.91 -8.48 10.60
C ILE A 15 5.08 -7.79 11.29
N VAL A 16 5.29 -6.48 11.07
CA VAL A 16 6.49 -5.79 11.60
C VAL A 16 6.38 -5.49 13.09
N VAL A 17 5.18 -5.15 13.58
CA VAL A 17 5.01 -4.58 14.93
C VAL A 17 4.44 -5.59 15.91
N PHE A 18 3.62 -6.52 15.45
CA PHE A 18 2.89 -7.44 16.32
C PHE A 18 3.31 -8.91 16.18
N ASP A 19 4.18 -9.22 15.22
CA ASP A 19 4.77 -10.55 15.10
C ASP A 19 6.06 -10.62 15.93
N ASP A 20 6.16 -11.63 16.80
CA ASP A 20 7.31 -11.83 17.67
C ASP A 20 8.52 -12.41 16.89
N ASP A 21 8.30 -12.97 15.69
CA ASP A 21 9.34 -13.42 14.77
C ASP A 21 9.10 -12.96 13.32
N PRO A 22 9.33 -11.67 13.00
CA PRO A 22 9.17 -11.15 11.64
C PRO A 22 10.18 -11.74 10.64
N ASN A 23 11.21 -12.45 11.12
CA ASN A 23 12.15 -13.17 10.25
C ASN A 23 11.63 -14.55 9.83
N GLY A 24 10.54 -15.03 10.43
CA GLY A 24 9.82 -16.23 9.99
C GLY A 24 9.13 -16.07 8.64
N VAL A 25 8.92 -14.83 8.18
CA VAL A 25 8.40 -14.52 6.84
C VAL A 25 9.53 -14.66 5.82
N SER A 26 9.29 -15.43 4.77
CA SER A 26 10.29 -15.66 3.74
C SER A 26 10.66 -14.37 2.98
N VAL A 27 11.89 -14.29 2.49
CA VAL A 27 12.36 -13.15 1.67
C VAL A 27 11.45 -12.92 0.45
N GLN A 28 10.92 -13.99 -0.13
CA GLN A 28 9.98 -13.91 -1.25
C GLN A 28 8.66 -13.22 -0.85
N GLU A 29 8.08 -13.57 0.30
CA GLU A 29 6.87 -12.93 0.80
C GLU A 29 7.09 -11.44 1.11
N TRP A 30 8.25 -11.09 1.67
CA TRP A 30 8.65 -9.69 1.86
C TRP A 30 8.71 -8.91 0.56
N ILE A 31 9.28 -9.50 -0.50
CA ILE A 31 9.33 -8.89 -1.83
C ILE A 31 7.91 -8.69 -2.38
N PHE A 32 7.02 -9.67 -2.23
CA PHE A 32 5.62 -9.52 -2.65
C PHE A 32 4.90 -8.40 -1.90
N TYR A 33 5.03 -8.32 -0.58
CA TYR A 33 4.46 -7.23 0.21
C TYR A 33 4.99 -5.87 -0.21
N ALA A 34 6.31 -5.76 -0.44
CA ALA A 34 6.93 -4.52 -0.89
C ALA A 34 6.40 -4.07 -2.26
N VAL A 35 6.30 -4.98 -3.23
CA VAL A 35 5.76 -4.69 -4.58
C VAL A 35 4.29 -4.30 -4.51
N LEU A 36 3.49 -5.00 -3.69
CA LEU A 36 2.07 -4.73 -3.50
C LEU A 36 1.86 -3.34 -2.92
N LEU A 37 2.61 -2.99 -1.86
CA LEU A 37 2.56 -1.68 -1.24
C LEU A 37 3.01 -0.58 -2.21
N TYR A 38 4.15 -0.77 -2.89
CA TYR A 38 4.67 0.19 -3.85
C TYR A 38 3.67 0.48 -4.99
N SER A 39 3.06 -0.57 -5.54
CA SER A 39 2.06 -0.46 -6.61
C SER A 39 0.82 0.29 -6.13
N ALA A 40 0.36 -0.02 -4.91
CA ALA A 40 -0.79 0.63 -4.31
C ALA A 40 -0.53 2.12 -4.00
N VAL A 41 0.63 2.48 -3.46
CA VAL A 41 1.05 3.89 -3.26
C VAL A 41 1.13 4.63 -4.59
N SER A 42 1.74 4.01 -5.60
CA SER A 42 1.89 4.61 -6.93
C SER A 42 0.54 4.87 -7.60
N PHE A 43 -0.39 3.92 -7.49
CA PHE A 43 -1.77 4.10 -7.93
C PHE A 43 -2.44 5.25 -7.19
N PHE A 44 -2.33 5.30 -5.86
CA PHE A 44 -2.98 6.33 -5.04
C PHE A 44 -2.50 7.74 -5.37
N ARG A 45 -1.19 7.92 -5.55
CA ARG A 45 -0.61 9.22 -5.95
C ARG A 45 -1.18 9.69 -7.29
N ARG A 46 -1.26 8.80 -8.27
CA ARG A 46 -1.81 9.11 -9.60
C ARG A 46 -3.32 9.38 -9.54
N TYR A 47 -4.05 8.57 -8.79
CA TYR A 47 -5.50 8.72 -8.61
C TYR A 47 -5.85 10.06 -7.94
N LEU A 48 -5.14 10.42 -6.85
CA LEU A 48 -5.34 11.70 -6.18
C LEU A 48 -4.96 12.90 -7.06
N ALA A 49 -3.89 12.78 -7.85
CA ALA A 49 -3.51 13.81 -8.81
C ALA A 49 -4.62 14.02 -9.87
N ALA A 50 -5.15 12.93 -10.44
CA ALA A 50 -6.25 12.99 -11.41
C ALA A 50 -7.55 13.53 -10.79
N ALA A 51 -7.88 13.13 -9.55
CA ALA A 51 -9.06 13.63 -8.84
C ALA A 51 -8.97 15.13 -8.55
N ARG A 52 -7.79 15.63 -8.14
CA ARG A 52 -7.55 17.07 -7.96
C ARG A 52 -7.72 17.83 -9.27
N GLU A 53 -7.21 17.30 -10.38
CA GLU A 53 -7.35 17.92 -11.69
C GLU A 53 -8.82 18.00 -12.14
N GLN A 54 -9.63 16.97 -11.85
CA GLN A 54 -11.07 16.98 -12.15
C GLN A 54 -11.85 17.97 -11.28
N ILE A 55 -11.50 18.10 -10.00
CA ILE A 55 -12.13 19.07 -9.09
C ILE A 55 -11.76 20.50 -9.53
N GLY A 56 -10.50 20.76 -9.88
CA GLY A 56 -10.02 22.06 -10.35
C GLY A 56 -10.58 22.48 -11.72
N ARG A 57 -11.10 21.55 -12.53
CA ARG A 57 -11.79 21.85 -13.79
C ARG A 57 -13.28 22.15 -13.64
N ARG A 58 -13.87 21.87 -12.47
CA ARG A 58 -15.31 22.04 -12.19
C ARG A 58 -15.65 23.31 -11.38
N GLY A 59 -14.66 23.99 -10.82
CA GLY A 59 -14.81 25.32 -10.20
C GLY A 59 -14.40 26.42 -11.15
#